data_AF-A0A2X3BSA0-F1
#
_entry.id   AF-A0A2X3BSA0-F1
#
_cell.length_a   1.000
_cell.length_b   1.000
_cell.length_c   1.000
_cell.angle_alpha   90.00
_cell.angle_beta   90.00
_cell.angle_gamma   90.00
#
_symmetry.space_group_name_H-M   'P 1'
#
loop_
_entity.id
_entity.type
_entity.pdbx_description
1 polymer ?
#
loop_
_entity_poly.entity_id
_entity_poly.type
_entity_poly.pdbx_seq_one_letter_code
_entity_poly.pdbx_strand_id
1 'polypeptide(L)'
;MNTQIITQNGEITTKEDLIKEIENILNRFDLNAHSKPYHSSIDPHIIQALPIDALISIRDNLLHSDEKALQDFKHSLTKKESSKTPQS
;
A
#
# COMPACT_ATOMS: atom_id res chain seq x y z
N MET A 1 -7.15 25.43 -0.64
CA MET A 1 -8.21 25.20 0.37
C MET A 1 -8.14 23.74 0.75
N ASN A 2 -7.70 23.43 1.97
CA ASN A 2 -7.60 22.05 2.45
C ASN A 2 -8.97 21.63 2.98
N THR A 3 -9.78 21.11 2.06
CA THR A 3 -11.11 20.58 2.40
C THR A 3 -10.92 19.31 3.20
N GLN A 4 -11.42 19.31 4.43
CA GLN A 4 -11.45 18.11 5.27
C GLN A 4 -12.48 17.14 4.72
N ILE A 5 -12.12 15.86 4.71
CA ILE A 5 -12.90 14.75 4.18
C ILE A 5 -13.07 13.76 5.32
N ILE A 6 -14.30 13.27 5.50
CA ILE A 6 -14.58 12.18 6.44
C ILE A 6 -14.68 10.91 5.61
N THR A 7 -13.77 9.96 5.83
CA THR A 7 -13.79 8.67 5.13
C THR A 7 -14.93 7.80 5.64
N GLN A 8 -15.23 6.71 4.92
CA GLN A 8 -16.27 5.75 5.34
C GLN A 8 -16.00 5.10 6.71
N ASN A 9 -14.74 5.13 7.15
CA ASN A 9 -14.30 4.57 8.43
C ASN A 9 -14.37 5.60 9.58
N GLY A 10 -14.86 6.82 9.31
CA GLY A 10 -14.92 7.92 10.28
C GLY A 10 -13.59 8.67 10.46
N GLU A 11 -12.59 8.38 9.63
CA GLU A 11 -11.30 9.08 9.66
C GLU A 11 -11.44 10.47 9.04
N ILE A 12 -10.89 11.49 9.70
CA ILE A 12 -10.83 12.85 9.15
C ILE A 12 -9.48 13.00 8.45
N THR A 13 -9.50 13.21 7.15
CA THR A 13 -8.31 13.37 6.30
C THR A 13 -8.48 14.58 5.39
N THR A 14 -7.48 14.87 4.57
CA THR A 14 -7.58 15.88 3.50
C THR A 14 -7.22 15.25 2.17
N LYS A 15 -7.59 15.90 1.06
CA LYS A 15 -7.21 15.41 -0.28
C LYS A 15 -5.69 15.30 -0.42
N GLU A 16 -4.94 16.26 0.09
CA GLU A 16 -3.46 16.24 0.04
C GLU A 16 -2.88 15.10 0.87
N ASP A 17 -3.46 14.83 2.05
CA ASP A 17 -3.00 13.74 2.90
C ASP A 17 -3.28 12.37 2.29
N LEU A 18 -4.46 12.18 1.67
CA LEU A 18 -4.78 10.96 0.90
C LEU A 18 -3.76 10.72 -0.22
N ILE A 19 -3.40 11.77 -0.94
CA ILE A 19 -2.41 11.71 -2.02
C ILE A 19 -1.05 11.27 -1.48
N LYS A 20 -0.57 11.92 -0.41
CA LYS A 20 0.71 11.56 0.22
C LYS A 20 0.70 10.14 0.76
N GLU A 21 -0.42 9.67 1.31
CA GLU A 21 -0.55 8.29 1.79
C GLU A 21 -0.42 7.28 0.65
N ILE A 22 -1.13 7.51 -0.45
CA ILE A 22 -1.05 6.67 -1.67
C ILE A 22 0.39 6.63 -2.18
N GLU A 23 1.06 7.78 -2.31
CA GLU A 23 2.45 7.87 -2.74
C GLU A 23 3.39 7.11 -1.79
N ASN A 24 3.19 7.24 -0.48
CA ASN A 24 4.01 6.54 0.52
C ASN A 24 3.84 5.03 0.44
N ILE A 25 2.61 4.54 0.26
CA ILE A 25 2.33 3.10 0.12
C ILE A 25 2.96 2.56 -1.16
N LEU A 26 2.82 3.26 -2.30
CA LEU A 26 3.44 2.88 -3.57
C LEU A 26 4.97 2.81 -3.46
N ASN A 27 5.60 3.80 -2.80
CA ASN A 27 7.04 3.80 -2.56
C ASN A 27 7.50 2.62 -1.68
N ARG A 28 6.69 2.18 -0.70
CA ARG A 28 7.00 1.00 0.12
C ARG A 28 6.95 -0.30 -0.69
N PHE A 29 6.00 -0.42 -1.62
CA PHE A 29 5.96 -1.57 -2.53
C PHE A 29 7.22 -1.65 -3.40
N ASP A 30 7.72 -0.52 -3.88
CA ASP A 30 8.95 -0.43 -4.67
C ASP A 30 10.17 -0.89 -3.85
N LEU A 31 10.27 -0.45 -2.59
CA LEU A 31 11.35 -0.85 -1.68
C LEU A 31 11.29 -2.34 -1.28
N ASN A 32 10.09 -2.89 -1.06
CA ASN A 32 9.93 -4.30 -0.70
C ASN A 32 10.09 -5.24 -1.91
N ALA A 33 9.87 -4.75 -3.12
CA ALA A 33 10.09 -5.48 -4.36
C ALA A 33 11.56 -5.39 -4.81
N HIS A 34 12.48 -5.91 -4.00
CA HIS A 34 13.94 -6.01 -4.25
C HIS A 34 14.36 -6.71 -5.58
N SER A 35 13.45 -7.01 -6.51
CA SER A 35 13.73 -7.81 -7.70
C SER A 35 13.02 -7.41 -9.00
N LYS A 36 12.21 -6.34 -9.06
CA LYS A 36 11.64 -5.91 -10.35
C LYS A 36 11.57 -4.39 -10.50
N PRO A 37 12.12 -3.81 -11.59
CA PRO A 37 12.24 -2.36 -11.79
C PRO A 37 10.95 -1.75 -12.34
N TYR A 38 9.79 -2.21 -11.88
CA TYR A 38 8.53 -1.56 -12.23
C TYR A 38 8.30 -0.42 -11.25
N HIS A 39 9.02 0.69 -11.48
CA HIS A 39 8.66 1.99 -10.96
C HIS A 39 7.27 2.33 -11.51
N SER A 40 6.21 1.93 -10.80
CA SER A 40 4.88 2.48 -11.04
C SER A 40 4.76 3.75 -10.22
N SER A 41 5.54 4.78 -10.59
CA SER A 41 5.21 6.12 -10.12
C SER A 41 3.95 6.55 -10.87
N ILE A 42 2.87 6.78 -10.13
CA ILE A 42 1.70 7.41 -10.71
C ILE A 42 2.03 8.90 -10.80
N ASP A 43 1.83 9.50 -11.98
CA ASP A 43 2.05 10.93 -12.18
C ASP A 43 1.25 11.73 -11.13
N PRO A 44 1.90 12.60 -10.33
CA PRO A 44 1.24 13.40 -9.32
C PRO A 44 0.08 14.24 -9.87
N HIS A 45 0.18 14.69 -11.13
CA HIS A 45 -0.88 15.45 -11.79
C HIS A 45 -2.12 14.59 -12.06
N ILE A 46 -1.93 13.30 -12.35
CA ILE A 46 -3.04 12.35 -12.53
C ILE A 46 -3.73 12.13 -11.19
N ILE A 47 -2.97 11.86 -10.11
CA ILE A 47 -3.53 11.66 -8.76
C ILE A 47 -4.25 12.91 -8.26
N GLN A 48 -3.70 14.10 -8.47
CA GLN A 48 -4.34 15.36 -8.07
C GLN A 48 -5.65 15.64 -8.80
N ALA A 49 -5.77 15.18 -10.06
CA ALA A 49 -6.98 15.32 -10.86
C ALA A 49 -8.10 14.35 -10.46
N LEU A 50 -7.80 13.30 -9.69
CA LEU A 50 -8.80 12.30 -9.32
C LEU A 50 -9.84 12.85 -8.32
N PRO A 51 -11.09 12.37 -8.40
CA PRO A 51 -12.09 12.63 -7.38
C PRO A 51 -11.72 11.94 -6.06
N ILE A 52 -12.21 12.49 -4.96
CA ILE A 52 -11.92 12.01 -3.59
C ILE A 52 -12.28 10.53 -3.43
N ASP A 53 -13.43 10.10 -3.95
CA ASP A 53 -13.87 8.70 -3.84
C ASP A 53 -12.91 7.73 -4.53
N ALA A 54 -12.33 8.14 -5.66
CA ALA A 54 -11.32 7.35 -6.35
C ALA A 54 -10.03 7.27 -5.55
N LEU A 55 -9.62 8.37 -4.90
CA LEU A 55 -8.43 8.38 -4.03
C LEU A 55 -8.62 7.44 -2.82
N ILE A 56 -9.78 7.48 -2.17
CA ILE A 56 -10.11 6.57 -1.07
C ILE A 56 -10.08 5.11 -1.56
N SER A 57 -10.70 4.81 -2.70
CA SER A 57 -10.69 3.46 -3.25
C SER A 57 -9.29 2.97 -3.61
N ILE A 58 -8.44 3.83 -4.18
CA ILE A 58 -7.03 3.50 -4.47
C ILE A 58 -6.28 3.19 -3.18
N ARG A 59 -6.39 4.06 -2.17
CA ARG A 59 -5.75 3.85 -0.86
C ARG A 59 -6.18 2.51 -0.26
N ASP A 60 -7.48 2.25 -0.17
CA ASP A 60 -8.00 1.04 0.48
C ASP A 60 -7.57 -0.23 -0.28
N ASN A 61 -7.54 -0.20 -1.61
CA ASN A 61 -7.04 -1.30 -2.44
C ASN A 61 -5.53 -1.53 -2.26
N LEU A 62 -4.75 -0.46 -2.14
CA LEU A 62 -3.31 -0.54 -1.89
C LEU A 62 -3.03 -1.10 -0.49
N LEU A 63 -3.77 -0.68 0.52
CA LEU A 63 -3.67 -1.20 1.89
C LEU A 63 -4.02 -2.69 1.95
N HIS A 64 -5.10 -3.13 1.29
CA HIS A 64 -5.43 -4.56 1.21
C HIS A 64 -4.35 -5.38 0.50
N SER A 65 -3.71 -4.81 -0.53
CA SER A 65 -2.61 -5.47 -1.23
C SER A 65 -1.35 -5.59 -0.35
N ASP A 66 -1.08 -4.59 0.50
CA ASP A 66 0.06 -4.59 1.42
C ASP A 66 -0.15 -5.59 2.55
N GLU A 67 -1.36 -5.66 3.11
CA GLU A 67 -1.72 -6.66 4.11
C GLU A 67 -1.58 -8.08 3.55
N LYS A 68 -2.08 -8.33 2.33
CA LYS A 68 -1.92 -9.63 1.68
C LYS A 68 -0.45 -9.97 1.45
N ALA A 69 0.36 -9.03 0.96
CA ALA A 69 1.79 -9.25 0.77
C ALA A 69 2.52 -9.55 2.09
N LEU A 70 2.15 -8.86 3.17
CA LEU A 70 2.69 -9.10 4.51
C LEU A 70 2.29 -10.47 5.06
N GLN A 71 1.04 -10.90 4.86
CA GLN A 71 0.57 -12.23 5.27
C GLN A 71 1.26 -13.33 4.46
N ASP A 72 1.41 -13.16 3.14
CA ASP A 72 2.12 -14.10 2.27
C ASP A 72 3.60 -14.22 2.68
N PHE A 73 4.25 -13.12 3.04
CA PHE A 73 5.61 -13.11 3.58
C PHE A 73 5.71 -13.84 4.92
N LYS A 74 4.83 -13.55 5.88
CA LYS A 74 4.77 -14.26 7.17
C LYS A 74 4.57 -15.77 6.98
N HIS A 75 3.69 -16.17 6.06
CA HIS A 75 3.50 -17.57 5.72
C HIS A 75 4.74 -18.20 5.06
N SER A 76 5.47 -17.45 4.24
CA SER A 76 6.74 -17.91 3.67
C SER A 76 7.83 -18.08 4.74
N LEU A 77 7.84 -17.25 5.79
CA LEU A 77 8.79 -17.38 6.90
C LEU A 77 8.49 -18.62 7.74
N THR A 78 7.22 -18.88 8.08
CA THR A 78 6.85 -20.07 8.86
C THR A 78 7.13 -21.39 8.12
N LYS A 79 7.02 -21.42 6.78
CA LYS A 79 7.42 -22.59 5.98
C LYS A 79 8.94 -22.86 5.98
N LYS A 80 9.77 -21.82 6.08
CA LYS A 80 11.24 -21.98 6.15
C LYS A 80 11.71 -22.49 7.51
N GLU A 81 10.99 -22.22 8.58
CA GLU A 81 11.35 -22.76 9.91
C GLU A 81 10.95 -24.23 10.09
N SER A 82 9.91 -24.71 9.40
CA SER A 82 9.50 -26.14 9.47
C SER A 82 10.39 -27.10 8.66
N SER A 83 11.40 -26.61 7.93
CA SER A 83 12.30 -27.44 7.10
C SER A 83 13.69 -27.62 7.72
N LYS A 84 13.87 -27.28 8.99
CA LYS A 84 15.13 -27.47 9.71
C LYS A 84 14.92 -28.17 11.05
N THR A 85 14.63 -29.47 10.99
CA THR A 85 15.07 -30.40 12.04
C THR A 85 15.77 -31.61 11.42
N PRO A 86 16.96 -31.98 11.94
CA PRO A 86 17.83 -33.00 11.37
C PRO A 86 17.51 -34.37 11.96
N GLN A 87 17.64 -35.44 11.17
CA GLN A 87 17.81 -36.84 11.61
C GLN A 87 17.79 -37.72 10.35
N SER A 88 18.74 -38.62 10.06
CA SER A 88 19.87 -39.18 10.80
C SER A 88 20.97 -39.59 9.80
#